data_AF-V5IH37-F1
#
_entry.id   AF-V5IH37-F1
#
_cell.length_a   1.000
_cell.length_b   1.000
_cell.length_c   1.000
_cell.angle_alpha   90.00
_cell.angle_beta   90.00
_cell.angle_gamma   90.00
#
_symmetry.space_group_name_H-M   'P 1'
#
loop_
_entity.id
_entity.type
_entity.pdbx_description
1 polymer ?
#
loop_
_entity_poly.entity_id
_entity_poly.type
_entity_poly.pdbx_seq_one_letter_code
_entity_poly.pdbx_strand_id
1 'polypeptide(L)'
;KMSTEDDETSWVFESLVGYLRGPAWNIPIITFIEQKSIVFEPGPDNEEYKKIHNEYKNLVDFMLGSHMEDMGITPEQFEKVCGKANRGIAAKFHQGLFEQVWAADDYEIFKRMMTQKNIDLQLQALEIMAQRYGLVPDAFQGEPQGAADEDIREEKSDNDNAKEDEEALMAHVIKKSLEDMAAAKESESLEEKLIEEAIQATLEEKQRLEVEKSKEKELLDKALKLSLKEPAAADTPEDPEPKVLAS
;
A
#
# COMPACT_ATOMS: atom_id res chain seq x y z
N LYS A 1 33.21 -16.77 -33.32
CA LYS A 1 32.78 -17.43 -32.06
C LYS A 1 32.35 -16.44 -30.99
N MET A 2 32.92 -15.23 -30.90
CA MET A 2 32.49 -14.22 -29.91
C MET A 2 31.05 -13.70 -30.12
N SER A 3 30.61 -13.52 -31.37
CA SER A 3 29.31 -12.88 -31.68
C SER A 3 28.08 -13.74 -31.31
N THR A 4 28.14 -15.05 -31.51
CA THR A 4 27.00 -15.96 -31.28
C THR A 4 26.66 -16.14 -29.80
N GLU A 5 27.65 -16.12 -28.91
CA GLU A 5 27.41 -16.27 -27.47
C GLU A 5 26.81 -15.02 -26.83
N ASP A 6 27.18 -13.83 -27.32
CA ASP A 6 26.60 -12.58 -26.85
C ASP A 6 25.17 -12.39 -27.38
N ASP A 7 24.89 -12.83 -28.61
CA ASP A 7 23.53 -12.88 -29.16
C ASP A 7 22.63 -13.87 -28.39
N GLU A 8 23.16 -15.04 -28.00
CA GLU A 8 22.47 -16.00 -27.14
C GLU A 8 22.17 -15.44 -25.74
N THR A 9 23.14 -14.77 -25.13
CA THR A 9 22.94 -14.12 -23.83
C THR A 9 21.92 -12.99 -23.91
N SER A 10 21.87 -12.27 -25.04
CA SER A 10 20.96 -11.14 -25.27
C SER A 10 19.50 -11.57 -25.41
N TRP A 11 19.19 -12.66 -26.13
CA TRP A 11 17.78 -13.07 -26.30
C TRP A 11 17.19 -13.66 -25.01
N VAL A 12 17.96 -14.44 -24.25
CA VAL A 12 17.52 -15.01 -22.96
C VAL A 12 17.13 -13.87 -22.03
N PHE A 13 17.96 -12.84 -22.01
CA PHE A 13 17.72 -11.64 -21.26
C PHE A 13 16.46 -10.89 -21.70
N GLU A 14 16.30 -10.61 -22.99
CA GLU A 14 15.11 -9.94 -23.53
C GLU A 14 13.82 -10.72 -23.26
N SER A 15 13.87 -12.05 -23.35
CA SER A 15 12.75 -12.93 -23.00
C SER A 15 12.36 -12.75 -21.54
N LEU A 16 13.34 -12.81 -20.63
CA LEU A 16 13.10 -12.66 -19.20
C LEU A 16 12.53 -11.26 -18.87
N VAL A 17 13.06 -10.20 -19.50
CA VAL A 17 12.53 -8.83 -19.34
C VAL A 17 11.06 -8.79 -19.77
N GLY A 18 10.75 -9.40 -20.91
CA GLY A 18 9.40 -9.47 -21.46
C GLY A 18 8.45 -10.21 -20.52
N TYR A 19 8.90 -11.32 -19.94
CA TYR A 19 8.14 -12.10 -18.98
C TYR A 19 7.86 -11.33 -17.69
N LEU A 20 8.88 -10.72 -17.08
CA LEU A 20 8.74 -9.94 -15.85
C LEU A 20 7.81 -8.72 -16.03
N ARG A 21 7.70 -8.18 -17.26
CA ARG A 21 6.73 -7.12 -17.59
C ARG A 21 5.33 -7.66 -17.90
N GLY A 22 5.21 -8.95 -18.16
CA GLY A 22 3.96 -9.60 -18.55
C GLY A 22 2.98 -9.75 -17.40
N PRO A 23 1.67 -9.88 -17.70
CA PRO A 23 0.65 -10.14 -16.68
C PRO A 23 0.83 -11.50 -16.00
N ALA A 24 1.43 -12.48 -16.69
CA ALA A 24 1.74 -13.80 -16.13
C ALA A 24 2.67 -13.70 -14.92
N TRP A 25 3.60 -12.74 -14.92
CA TRP A 25 4.43 -12.42 -13.76
C TRP A 25 3.74 -11.46 -12.79
N ASN A 26 3.26 -10.33 -13.30
CA ASN A 26 2.78 -9.24 -12.46
C ASN A 26 1.55 -9.60 -11.63
N ILE A 27 0.57 -10.31 -12.20
CA ILE A 27 -0.68 -10.58 -11.49
C ILE A 27 -0.44 -11.44 -10.24
N PRO A 28 0.24 -12.61 -10.30
CA PRO A 28 0.50 -13.40 -9.11
C PRO A 28 1.35 -12.68 -8.07
N ILE A 29 2.40 -11.98 -8.49
CA ILE A 29 3.33 -11.28 -7.59
C ILE A 29 2.63 -10.12 -6.87
N ILE A 30 1.94 -9.25 -7.60
CA ILE A 30 1.21 -8.13 -7.01
C ILE A 30 0.11 -8.65 -6.08
N THR A 31 -0.64 -9.66 -6.50
CA THR A 31 -1.71 -10.26 -5.68
C THR A 31 -1.15 -10.83 -4.38
N PHE A 32 -0.02 -11.54 -4.44
CA PHE A 32 0.63 -12.05 -3.24
C PHE A 32 1.04 -10.91 -2.31
N ILE A 33 1.72 -9.89 -2.85
CA ILE A 33 2.21 -8.76 -2.09
C ILE A 33 1.06 -8.02 -1.41
N GLU A 34 -0.02 -7.70 -2.13
CA GLU A 34 -1.20 -7.01 -1.58
C GLU A 34 -1.92 -7.83 -0.51
N GLN A 35 -2.09 -9.14 -0.70
CA GLN A 35 -2.81 -9.99 0.26
C GLN A 35 -2.00 -10.24 1.53
N LYS A 36 -0.68 -10.40 1.39
CA LYS A 36 0.19 -10.80 2.50
C LYS A 36 0.84 -9.61 3.20
N SER A 37 0.83 -8.41 2.61
CA SER A 37 1.40 -7.21 3.23
C SER A 37 0.64 -6.72 4.46
N ILE A 38 -0.63 -7.11 4.63
CA ILE A 38 -1.52 -6.57 5.67
C ILE A 38 -0.94 -6.72 7.09
N VAL A 39 -0.14 -7.76 7.34
CA VAL A 39 0.48 -8.01 8.66
C VAL A 39 1.79 -7.25 8.88
N PHE A 40 2.35 -6.60 7.84
CA PHE A 40 3.67 -5.98 7.89
C PHE A 40 3.61 -4.57 8.44
N GLU A 41 4.06 -4.42 9.68
CA GLU A 41 4.15 -3.13 10.36
C GLU A 41 5.59 -2.56 10.36
N PRO A 42 5.73 -1.23 10.34
CA PRO A 42 7.02 -0.58 10.53
C PRO A 42 7.58 -0.89 11.92
N GLY A 43 8.78 -1.49 11.97
CA GLY A 43 9.47 -1.78 13.22
C GLY A 43 10.07 -3.18 13.31
N PRO A 44 10.04 -3.83 14.49
CA PRO A 44 10.78 -5.06 14.75
C PRO A 44 10.28 -6.22 13.88
N ASP A 45 11.15 -7.21 13.73
CA ASP A 45 10.86 -8.39 12.93
C ASP A 45 9.92 -9.38 13.62
N ASN A 46 9.20 -10.18 12.83
CA ASN A 46 8.27 -11.22 13.31
C ASN A 46 8.56 -12.54 12.58
N GLU A 47 8.39 -13.67 13.28
CA GLU A 47 8.54 -15.00 12.70
C GLU A 47 7.50 -15.28 11.59
N GLU A 48 6.34 -14.63 11.63
CA GLU A 48 5.35 -14.69 10.56
C GLU A 48 5.89 -14.09 9.24
N TYR A 49 6.66 -13.01 9.30
CA TYR A 49 7.22 -12.36 8.11
C TYR A 49 8.18 -13.28 7.37
N LYS A 50 8.99 -14.06 8.10
CA LYS A 50 9.91 -15.05 7.52
C LYS A 50 9.16 -16.21 6.86
N LYS A 51 8.01 -16.64 7.41
CA LYS A 51 7.17 -17.65 6.76
C LYS A 51 6.62 -17.13 5.44
N ILE A 52 6.10 -15.91 5.44
CA ILE A 52 5.58 -15.27 4.23
C ILE A 52 6.72 -15.05 3.21
N HIS A 53 7.94 -14.71 3.67
CA HIS A 53 9.10 -14.62 2.79
C HIS A 53 9.41 -15.94 2.11
N ASN A 54 9.42 -17.05 2.85
CA ASN A 54 9.61 -18.38 2.25
C ASN A 54 8.51 -18.74 1.24
N GLU A 55 7.26 -18.38 1.51
CA GLU A 55 6.17 -18.54 0.54
C GLU A 55 6.41 -17.70 -0.73
N TYR A 56 6.89 -16.47 -0.57
CA TYR A 56 7.25 -15.59 -1.68
C TYR A 56 8.40 -16.14 -2.51
N LYS A 57 9.45 -16.66 -1.87
CA LYS A 57 10.57 -17.34 -2.54
C LYS A 57 10.09 -18.48 -3.41
N ASN A 58 9.29 -19.38 -2.84
CA ASN A 58 8.75 -20.53 -3.56
C ASN A 58 7.89 -20.10 -4.76
N LEU A 59 7.13 -19.01 -4.62
CA LEU A 59 6.34 -18.45 -5.72
C LEU A 59 7.27 -17.93 -6.84
N VAL A 60 8.26 -17.12 -6.51
CA VAL A 60 9.22 -16.57 -7.47
C VAL A 60 9.99 -17.69 -8.18
N ASP A 61 10.50 -18.66 -7.43
CA ASP A 61 11.24 -19.82 -7.95
C ASP A 61 10.38 -20.65 -8.90
N PHE A 62 9.12 -20.90 -8.53
CA PHE A 62 8.19 -21.62 -9.39
C PHE A 62 7.90 -20.85 -10.69
N MET A 63 7.67 -19.54 -10.60
CA MET A 63 7.31 -18.71 -11.75
C MET A 63 8.47 -18.50 -12.71
N LEU A 64 9.69 -18.32 -12.20
CA LEU A 64 10.90 -18.23 -13.01
C LEU A 64 11.26 -19.60 -13.60
N GLY A 65 11.21 -20.66 -12.79
CA GLY A 65 11.48 -22.03 -13.22
C GLY A 65 10.55 -22.49 -14.34
N SER A 66 9.24 -22.26 -14.21
CA SER A 66 8.26 -22.57 -15.25
C SER A 66 8.54 -21.83 -16.55
N HIS A 67 8.86 -20.53 -16.49
CA HIS A 67 9.18 -19.76 -17.70
C HIS A 67 10.47 -20.25 -18.37
N MET A 68 11.49 -20.57 -17.57
CA MET A 68 12.75 -21.10 -18.08
C MET A 68 12.55 -22.47 -18.74
N GLU A 69 11.73 -23.34 -18.17
CA GLU A 69 11.37 -24.64 -18.75
C GLU A 69 10.62 -24.48 -20.08
N ASP A 70 9.62 -23.60 -20.13
CA ASP A 70 8.83 -23.33 -21.35
C ASP A 70 9.68 -22.77 -22.51
N MET A 71 10.66 -21.94 -22.18
CA MET A 71 11.57 -21.34 -23.16
C MET A 71 12.80 -22.22 -23.48
N GLY A 72 12.98 -23.34 -22.78
CA GLY A 72 14.15 -24.21 -22.92
C GLY A 72 15.47 -23.55 -22.46
N ILE A 73 15.40 -22.60 -21.52
CA ILE A 73 16.56 -21.90 -20.96
C ILE A 73 17.15 -22.77 -19.85
N THR A 74 18.44 -23.11 -19.95
CA THR A 74 19.10 -23.90 -18.89
C THR A 74 19.51 -23.01 -17.71
N PRO A 75 19.62 -23.56 -16.48
CA PRO A 75 20.10 -22.81 -15.31
C PRO A 75 21.46 -22.16 -15.53
N GLU A 76 22.37 -22.83 -16.25
CA GLU A 76 23.71 -22.30 -16.55
C GLU A 76 23.66 -21.10 -17.51
N GLN A 77 22.73 -21.10 -18.47
CA GLN A 77 22.49 -19.95 -19.35
C GLN A 77 21.95 -18.77 -18.56
N PHE A 78 21.04 -19.02 -17.62
CA PHE A 78 20.48 -17.99 -16.75
C PHE A 78 21.54 -17.39 -15.81
N GLU A 79 22.35 -18.21 -15.13
CA GLU A 79 23.46 -17.71 -14.31
C GLU A 79 24.46 -16.88 -15.12
N LYS A 80 24.79 -17.32 -16.35
CA LYS A 80 25.68 -16.58 -17.25
C LYS A 80 25.11 -15.21 -17.62
N VAL A 81 23.79 -15.11 -17.82
CA VAL A 81 23.08 -13.84 -18.06
C VAL A 81 23.13 -12.98 -16.79
N CYS A 82 22.69 -13.48 -15.64
CA CYS A 82 22.67 -12.75 -14.38
C CYS A 82 24.07 -12.26 -13.95
N GLY A 83 25.10 -13.09 -14.09
CA GLY A 83 26.48 -12.76 -13.72
C GLY A 83 27.14 -11.72 -14.62
N LYS A 84 26.90 -11.76 -15.95
CA LYS A 84 27.44 -10.74 -16.89
C LYS A 84 26.71 -9.41 -16.78
N ALA A 85 25.44 -9.44 -16.42
CA ALA A 85 24.54 -8.33 -16.61
C ALA A 85 24.47 -7.40 -15.35
N ASN A 86 25.19 -7.76 -14.27
CA ASN A 86 25.36 -6.97 -13.04
C ASN A 86 25.89 -5.52 -13.25
N ARG A 87 26.48 -5.19 -14.41
CA ARG A 87 26.94 -3.81 -14.71
C ARG A 87 26.00 -2.97 -15.58
N GLY A 88 25.03 -3.57 -16.28
CA GLY A 88 24.20 -2.90 -17.29
C GLY A 88 22.69 -3.05 -17.09
N ILE A 89 22.27 -4.03 -16.27
CA ILE A 89 20.86 -4.32 -15.95
C ILE A 89 20.17 -3.17 -15.24
N ALA A 90 20.82 -2.65 -14.20
CA ALA A 90 20.22 -1.64 -13.32
C ALA A 90 19.84 -0.36 -14.08
N ALA A 91 20.49 -0.08 -15.22
CA ALA A 91 20.23 1.10 -16.04
C ALA A 91 19.12 0.91 -17.09
N LYS A 92 18.78 -0.34 -17.48
CA LYS A 92 17.80 -0.63 -18.54
C LYS A 92 16.43 -1.13 -18.02
N PHE A 93 16.32 -1.44 -16.74
CA PHE A 93 15.06 -1.89 -16.13
C PHE A 93 14.40 -0.80 -15.31
N HIS A 94 13.06 -0.85 -15.27
CA HIS A 94 12.31 -0.12 -14.26
C HIS A 94 12.72 -0.68 -12.89
N GLN A 95 13.17 0.20 -11.98
CA GLN A 95 13.69 -0.16 -10.65
C GLN A 95 12.82 -1.20 -9.89
N GLY A 96 11.49 -1.14 -10.04
CA GLY A 96 10.57 -2.02 -9.30
C GLY A 96 10.51 -3.49 -9.77
N LEU A 97 10.97 -3.85 -10.98
CA LEU A 97 10.92 -5.25 -11.44
C LEU A 97 12.03 -6.09 -10.78
N PHE A 98 13.23 -5.52 -10.67
CA PHE A 98 14.33 -6.20 -9.99
C PHE A 98 14.14 -6.21 -8.47
N GLU A 99 13.48 -5.21 -7.91
CA GLU A 99 13.10 -5.23 -6.50
C GLU A 99 12.31 -6.50 -6.15
N GLN A 100 11.32 -6.88 -6.96
CA GLN A 100 10.53 -8.10 -6.74
C GLN A 100 11.38 -9.37 -6.83
N VAL A 101 12.31 -9.44 -7.77
CA VAL A 101 13.20 -10.60 -7.93
C VAL A 101 14.23 -10.66 -6.80
N TRP A 102 14.87 -9.55 -6.47
CA TRP A 102 15.83 -9.45 -5.37
C TRP A 102 15.19 -9.70 -4.00
N ALA A 103 13.93 -9.32 -3.81
CA ALA A 103 13.20 -9.62 -2.59
C ALA A 103 13.09 -11.14 -2.33
N ALA A 104 13.21 -12.02 -3.34
CA ALA A 104 13.26 -13.45 -3.09
C ALA A 104 14.55 -13.85 -2.33
N ASP A 105 15.68 -13.23 -2.63
CA ASP A 105 16.95 -13.58 -2.00
C ASP A 105 17.31 -12.69 -0.81
N ASP A 106 16.86 -11.45 -0.79
CA ASP A 106 17.13 -10.48 0.26
C ASP A 106 15.87 -10.23 1.11
N TYR A 107 15.91 -10.74 2.35
CA TYR A 107 14.84 -10.59 3.32
C TYR A 107 14.55 -9.13 3.67
N GLU A 108 15.58 -8.28 3.73
CA GLU A 108 15.40 -6.88 4.12
C GLU A 108 14.69 -6.10 3.00
N ILE A 109 15.05 -6.36 1.73
CA ILE A 109 14.31 -5.81 0.58
C ILE A 109 12.85 -6.29 0.62
N PHE A 110 12.63 -7.59 0.83
CA PHE A 110 11.29 -8.15 0.93
C PHE A 110 10.46 -7.50 2.02
N LYS A 111 10.97 -7.45 3.26
CA LYS A 111 10.26 -6.88 4.39
C LYS A 111 9.88 -5.42 4.11
N ARG A 112 10.80 -4.63 3.59
CA ARG A 112 10.55 -3.22 3.25
C ARG A 112 9.50 -3.05 2.15
N MET A 113 9.58 -3.86 1.09
CA MET A 113 8.58 -3.87 0.02
C MET A 113 7.17 -4.20 0.56
N MET A 114 7.08 -5.19 1.46
CA MET A 114 5.82 -5.59 2.09
C MET A 114 5.26 -4.52 3.03
N THR A 115 6.11 -3.92 3.89
CA THR A 115 5.71 -2.82 4.77
C THR A 115 5.23 -1.62 3.96
N GLN A 116 5.96 -1.24 2.90
CA GLN A 116 5.56 -0.14 2.02
C GLN A 116 4.21 -0.42 1.35
N LYS A 117 3.97 -1.66 0.91
CA LYS A 117 2.66 -2.04 0.36
C LYS A 117 1.55 -1.92 1.40
N ASN A 118 1.78 -2.33 2.64
CA ASN A 118 0.77 -2.19 3.71
C ASN A 118 0.39 -0.72 3.92
N ILE A 119 1.39 0.16 4.02
CA ILE A 119 1.17 1.60 4.18
C ILE A 119 0.38 2.16 2.98
N ASP A 120 0.69 1.74 1.76
CA ASP A 120 -0.07 2.14 0.56
C ASP A 120 -1.53 1.69 0.63
N LEU A 121 -1.81 0.47 1.09
CA LEU A 121 -3.17 -0.05 1.24
C LEU A 121 -3.93 0.70 2.34
N GLN A 122 -3.28 1.05 3.45
CA GLN A 122 -3.88 1.84 4.52
C GLN A 122 -4.23 3.25 4.03
N LEU A 123 -3.33 3.92 3.30
CA LEU A 123 -3.60 5.22 2.70
C LEU A 123 -4.76 5.17 1.68
N GLN A 124 -4.84 4.11 0.87
CA GLN A 124 -5.97 3.90 -0.04
C GLN A 124 -7.28 3.68 0.73
N ALA A 125 -7.26 2.91 1.82
CA ALA A 125 -8.43 2.69 2.65
C ALA A 125 -8.92 4.01 3.28
N LEU A 126 -8.00 4.84 3.78
CA LEU A 126 -8.32 6.18 4.30
C LEU A 126 -8.95 7.08 3.22
N GLU A 127 -8.42 7.06 2.00
CA GLU A 127 -8.97 7.82 0.88
C GLU A 127 -10.39 7.35 0.51
N ILE A 128 -10.62 6.03 0.45
CA ILE A 128 -11.95 5.47 0.19
C ILE A 128 -12.94 5.85 1.29
N MET A 129 -12.51 5.79 2.56
CA MET A 129 -13.35 6.21 3.69
C MET A 129 -13.69 7.70 3.60
N ALA A 130 -12.71 8.56 3.32
CA ALA A 130 -12.95 9.99 3.16
C ALA A 130 -13.97 10.31 2.05
N GLN A 131 -13.88 9.62 0.91
CA GLN A 131 -14.81 9.79 -0.21
C GLN A 131 -16.22 9.29 0.10
N ARG A 132 -16.37 8.19 0.86
CA ARG A 132 -17.67 7.59 1.19
C ARG A 132 -18.43 8.34 2.28
N TYR A 133 -17.72 8.92 3.24
CA TYR A 133 -18.30 9.61 4.40
C TYR A 133 -18.28 11.15 4.27
N GLY A 134 -17.94 11.69 3.10
CA GLY A 134 -18.05 13.13 2.84
C GLY A 134 -17.02 14.01 3.55
N LEU A 135 -15.89 13.44 3.99
CA LEU A 135 -14.82 14.18 4.68
C LEU A 135 -13.91 14.98 3.74
N VAL A 136 -14.29 15.09 2.45
CA VAL A 136 -13.63 15.97 1.48
C VAL A 136 -14.23 17.36 1.68
N PRO A 137 -13.42 18.42 1.92
CA PRO A 137 -13.93 19.78 2.05
C PRO A 137 -14.87 20.14 0.90
N ASP A 138 -15.95 20.84 1.24
CA ASP A 138 -17.11 21.26 0.44
C ASP A 138 -16.79 21.96 -0.91
N ALA A 139 -15.52 22.17 -1.23
CA ALA A 139 -15.05 22.74 -2.50
C ALA A 139 -15.32 21.85 -3.74
N PHE A 140 -15.87 20.65 -3.58
CA PHE A 140 -16.10 19.68 -4.68
C PHE A 140 -17.51 19.06 -4.74
N GLN A 141 -18.45 19.43 -3.86
CA GLN A 141 -19.82 18.91 -3.91
C GLN A 141 -20.80 20.02 -4.28
N GLY A 142 -21.44 19.85 -5.43
CA GLY A 142 -22.53 20.72 -5.88
C GLY A 142 -23.70 20.68 -4.91
N GLU A 143 -24.30 21.85 -4.74
CA GLU A 143 -25.37 22.21 -3.81
C GLU A 143 -26.47 21.14 -3.63
N PRO A 144 -26.89 20.83 -2.38
CA PRO A 144 -28.20 20.25 -2.14
C PRO A 144 -29.25 21.36 -2.21
N GLN A 145 -30.08 21.27 -3.25
CA GLN A 145 -31.31 22.03 -3.44
C GLN A 145 -32.28 21.86 -2.27
N GLY A 146 -32.84 22.99 -1.85
CA GLY A 146 -33.82 23.07 -0.77
C GLY A 146 -35.16 22.40 -1.05
N ALA A 147 -35.84 22.07 0.04
CA ALA A 147 -37.29 21.88 0.11
C ALA A 147 -37.77 22.85 1.18
N ALA A 148 -38.30 24.02 0.84
CA ALA A 148 -39.66 24.29 0.34
C ALA A 148 -40.72 23.96 1.39
N ASP A 149 -41.21 25.05 2.00
CA ASP A 149 -42.38 25.15 2.87
C ASP A 149 -43.60 24.39 2.31
N GLU A 150 -44.33 23.70 3.20
CA GLU A 150 -45.74 23.37 2.95
C GLU A 150 -46.67 24.06 3.95
N ASP A 151 -47.62 24.74 3.32
CA ASP A 151 -48.59 25.72 3.77
C ASP A 151 -49.83 25.00 4.37
N ILE A 152 -50.12 25.17 5.66
CA ILE A 152 -51.34 24.64 6.28
C ILE A 152 -52.32 25.77 6.59
N ARG A 153 -53.42 25.77 5.82
CA ARG A 153 -54.59 26.65 5.91
C ARG A 153 -55.29 26.57 7.27
N GLU A 154 -55.52 27.73 7.87
CA GLU A 154 -56.38 27.94 9.03
C GLU A 154 -57.87 27.81 8.67
N GLU A 155 -58.60 26.92 9.35
CA GLU A 155 -60.06 27.01 9.45
C GLU A 155 -60.47 27.46 10.85
N LYS A 156 -61.29 28.52 10.89
CA LYS A 156 -61.85 29.12 12.11
C LYS A 156 -63.00 28.29 12.65
N SER A 157 -63.03 28.06 13.97
CA SER A 157 -64.25 27.74 14.70
C SER A 157 -64.38 28.58 15.95
N ASP A 158 -65.52 29.24 16.08
CA ASP A 158 -65.94 30.05 17.23
C ASP A 158 -66.26 29.17 18.44
N ASN A 159 -65.61 29.40 19.59
CA ASN A 159 -66.14 28.99 20.88
C ASN A 159 -65.59 29.84 22.03
N ASP A 160 -66.42 30.74 22.55
CA ASP A 160 -66.20 31.47 23.80
C ASP A 160 -66.55 30.57 25.00
N ASN A 161 -65.54 30.11 25.75
CA ASN A 161 -65.52 29.93 27.23
C ASN A 161 -64.44 28.92 27.69
N ALA A 162 -63.17 29.34 27.83
CA ALA A 162 -62.15 28.76 28.74
C ALA A 162 -60.79 29.50 28.65
N LYS A 163 -60.75 30.82 28.89
CA LYS A 163 -59.55 31.64 28.61
C LYS A 163 -58.33 31.39 29.52
N GLU A 164 -58.50 30.81 30.70
CA GLU A 164 -57.39 30.60 31.66
C GLU A 164 -56.68 29.25 31.49
N ASP A 165 -57.38 28.20 31.04
CA ASP A 165 -56.79 26.85 30.85
C ASP A 165 -56.08 26.70 29.50
N GLU A 166 -56.54 27.40 28.46
CA GLU A 166 -55.93 27.39 27.12
C GLU A 166 -54.58 28.13 27.09
N GLU A 167 -54.45 29.24 27.83
CA GLU A 167 -53.21 30.00 27.93
C GLU A 167 -52.13 29.21 28.69
N ALA A 168 -52.53 28.49 29.75
CA ALA A 168 -51.65 27.58 30.47
C ALA A 168 -51.19 26.39 29.60
N LEU A 169 -52.09 25.84 28.78
CA LEU A 169 -51.77 24.78 27.82
C LEU A 169 -50.82 25.29 26.74
N MET A 170 -51.09 26.47 26.16
CA MET A 170 -50.23 27.11 25.17
C MET A 170 -48.83 27.39 25.72
N ALA A 171 -48.74 27.91 26.95
CA ALA A 171 -47.46 28.14 27.63
C ALA A 171 -46.68 26.83 27.87
N HIS A 172 -47.37 25.73 28.19
CA HIS A 172 -46.74 24.42 28.35
C HIS A 172 -46.18 23.87 27.03
N VAL A 173 -46.94 24.00 25.94
CA VAL A 173 -46.51 23.57 24.59
C VAL A 173 -45.29 24.38 24.13
N ILE A 174 -45.29 25.70 24.30
CA ILE A 174 -44.15 26.56 23.96
C ILE A 174 -42.92 26.17 24.78
N LYS A 175 -43.08 25.97 26.09
CA LYS A 175 -41.98 25.56 26.96
C LYS A 175 -41.38 24.22 26.52
N LYS A 176 -42.22 23.22 26.26
CA LYS A 176 -41.75 21.91 25.81
C LYS A 176 -41.09 21.97 24.44
N SER A 177 -41.65 22.75 23.51
CA SER A 177 -41.03 22.98 22.20
C SER A 177 -39.65 23.64 22.31
N LEU A 178 -39.46 24.59 23.23
CA LEU A 178 -38.16 25.21 23.48
C LEU A 178 -37.15 24.24 24.10
N GLU A 179 -37.60 23.38 25.02
CA GLU A 179 -36.77 22.31 25.61
C GLU A 179 -36.36 21.28 24.55
N ASP A 180 -37.29 20.83 23.71
CA ASP A 180 -37.03 19.88 22.62
C ASP A 180 -36.09 20.50 21.56
N MET A 181 -36.27 21.78 21.21
CA MET A 181 -35.36 22.49 20.31
C MET A 181 -33.95 22.69 20.91
N ALA A 182 -33.84 22.95 22.21
CA ALA A 182 -32.55 23.07 22.88
C ALA A 182 -31.82 21.73 22.93
N ALA A 183 -32.54 20.64 23.23
CA ALA A 183 -31.99 19.28 23.22
C ALA A 183 -31.55 18.85 21.81
N ALA A 184 -32.35 19.17 20.77
CA ALA A 184 -31.98 18.91 19.38
C ALA A 184 -30.70 19.66 18.97
N LYS A 185 -30.59 20.93 19.32
CA LYS A 185 -29.40 21.76 19.05
C LYS A 185 -28.16 21.25 19.80
N GLU A 186 -28.33 20.78 21.03
CA GLU A 186 -27.24 20.18 21.80
C GLU A 186 -26.77 18.85 21.18
N SER A 187 -27.71 18.02 20.71
CA SER A 187 -27.40 16.78 19.97
C SER A 187 -26.64 17.07 18.68
N GLU A 188 -27.12 18.03 17.88
CA GLU A 188 -26.48 18.46 16.63
C GLU A 188 -25.05 18.97 16.89
N SER A 189 -24.86 19.82 17.90
CA SER A 189 -23.52 20.31 18.28
C SER A 189 -22.58 19.20 18.75
N LEU A 190 -23.10 18.16 19.41
CA LEU A 190 -22.29 17.01 19.83
C LEU A 190 -21.89 16.16 18.62
N GLU A 191 -22.80 15.92 17.69
CA GLU A 191 -22.54 15.20 16.44
C GLU A 191 -21.48 15.92 15.60
N GLU A 192 -21.57 17.25 15.44
CA GLU A 192 -20.56 18.05 14.74
C GLU A 192 -19.17 17.88 15.35
N LYS A 193 -19.05 17.95 16.69
CA LYS A 193 -17.76 17.77 17.37
C LYS A 193 -17.18 16.38 17.17
N LEU A 194 -18.01 15.34 17.23
CA LEU A 194 -17.56 13.97 17.00
C LEU A 194 -17.06 13.77 15.57
N ILE A 195 -17.71 14.40 14.59
CA ILE A 195 -17.28 14.37 13.19
C ILE A 195 -15.94 15.11 13.03
N GLU A 196 -15.80 16.31 13.63
CA GLU A 196 -14.57 17.09 13.56
C GLU A 196 -13.37 16.36 14.20
N GLU A 197 -13.57 15.75 15.37
CA GLU A 197 -12.57 14.90 16.03
C GLU A 197 -12.17 13.70 15.17
N ALA A 198 -13.14 13.05 14.51
CA ALA A 198 -12.88 11.92 13.63
C ALA A 198 -12.09 12.33 12.37
N ILE A 199 -12.41 13.49 11.78
CA ILE A 199 -11.67 14.06 10.65
C ILE A 199 -10.23 14.35 11.07
N GLN A 200 -10.04 15.00 12.21
CA GLN A 200 -8.73 15.37 12.71
C GLN A 200 -7.87 14.13 12.96
N ALA A 201 -8.42 13.11 13.64
CA ALA A 201 -7.72 11.83 13.86
C ALA A 201 -7.34 11.14 12.54
N THR A 202 -8.23 11.17 11.54
CA THR A 202 -7.97 10.61 10.21
C THR A 202 -6.84 11.35 9.49
N LEU A 203 -6.80 12.68 9.58
CA LEU A 203 -5.75 13.50 8.97
C LEU A 203 -4.39 13.27 9.62
N GLU A 204 -4.35 13.18 10.95
CA GLU A 204 -3.13 12.89 11.71
C GLU A 204 -2.58 11.50 11.36
N GLU A 205 -3.46 10.50 11.26
CA GLU A 205 -3.05 9.15 10.86
C GLU A 205 -2.52 9.12 9.43
N LYS A 206 -3.19 9.82 8.49
CA LYS A 206 -2.71 9.96 7.11
C LYS A 206 -1.31 10.58 7.07
N GLN A 207 -1.07 11.67 7.81
CA GLN A 207 0.24 12.32 7.88
C GLN A 207 1.30 11.38 8.46
N ARG A 208 0.99 10.64 9.52
CA ARG A 208 1.88 9.64 10.11
C ARG A 208 2.27 8.57 9.09
N LEU A 209 1.29 8.03 8.36
CA LEU A 209 1.53 7.01 7.33
C LEU A 209 2.35 7.55 6.16
N GLU A 210 2.15 8.81 5.74
CA GLU A 210 2.96 9.44 4.69
C GLU A 210 4.43 9.60 5.11
N VAL A 211 4.69 9.97 6.37
CA VAL A 211 6.05 10.05 6.92
C VAL A 211 6.70 8.67 6.92
N GLU A 212 5.99 7.65 7.40
CA GLU A 212 6.54 6.30 7.47
C GLU A 212 6.77 5.70 6.07
N LYS A 213 5.88 5.99 5.12
CA LYS A 213 6.06 5.64 3.71
C LYS A 213 7.35 6.22 3.13
N SER A 214 7.64 7.49 3.42
CA SER A 214 8.88 8.12 2.95
C SER A 214 10.11 7.46 3.57
N LYS A 215 10.07 7.19 4.87
CA LYS A 215 11.17 6.55 5.61
C LYS A 215 11.43 5.12 5.12
N GLU A 216 10.40 4.32 4.95
CA GLU A 216 10.51 2.95 4.43
C GLU A 216 11.02 2.94 2.99
N LYS A 217 10.62 3.92 2.17
CA LYS A 217 11.17 4.09 0.82
C LYS A 217 12.68 4.35 0.83
N GLU A 218 13.16 5.25 1.68
CA GLU A 218 14.60 5.53 1.80
C GLU A 218 15.40 4.30 2.25
N LEU A 219 14.82 3.54 3.18
CA LEU A 219 15.41 2.32 3.69
C LEU A 219 15.45 1.20 2.65
N LEU A 220 14.39 1.06 1.84
CA LEU A 220 14.34 0.15 0.69
C LEU A 220 15.39 0.53 -0.37
N ASP A 221 15.48 1.81 -0.75
CA ASP A 221 16.50 2.31 -1.68
C ASP A 221 17.92 2.03 -1.17
N LYS A 222 18.14 2.10 0.14
CA LYS A 222 19.41 1.76 0.77
C LYS A 222 19.69 0.26 0.69
N ALA A 223 18.70 -0.60 0.96
CA ALA A 223 18.83 -2.05 0.87
C ALA A 223 19.15 -2.49 -0.57
N LEU A 224 18.42 -1.95 -1.55
CA LEU A 224 18.65 -2.18 -2.98
C LEU A 224 20.09 -1.80 -3.40
N LYS A 225 20.59 -0.65 -2.92
CA LYS A 225 21.97 -0.21 -3.19
C LYS A 225 23.03 -1.09 -2.56
N LEU A 226 22.74 -1.74 -1.43
CA LEU A 226 23.66 -2.68 -0.78
C LEU A 226 23.69 -4.01 -1.54
N SER A 227 22.53 -4.54 -1.90
CA SER A 227 22.37 -5.77 -2.67
C SER A 227 23.07 -5.68 -4.04
N LEU A 228 23.01 -4.51 -4.70
CA LEU A 228 23.72 -4.23 -5.96
C LEU A 228 25.25 -4.13 -5.84
N LYS A 229 25.83 -4.10 -4.63
CA LYS A 229 27.28 -3.92 -4.42
C LYS A 229 28.04 -5.20 -4.07
N GLU A 230 27.38 -6.32 -3.78
CA GLU A 230 28.04 -7.63 -3.60
C GLU A 230 27.84 -8.51 -4.86
N PRO A 231 28.82 -9.32 -5.33
CA PRO A 231 30.11 -9.67 -4.72
C PRO A 231 31.36 -9.35 -5.60
N ALA A 232 32.44 -8.86 -4.97
CA ALA A 232 33.79 -8.86 -5.54
C ALA A 232 34.89 -9.24 -4.53
N ALA A 233 34.53 -9.79 -3.36
CA ALA A 233 35.50 -10.07 -2.30
C ALA A 233 35.27 -11.43 -1.62
N ALA A 234 35.22 -12.50 -2.40
CA ALA A 234 35.33 -13.87 -1.86
C ALA A 234 35.72 -14.87 -2.96
N ASP A 235 36.88 -14.72 -3.61
CA ASP A 235 37.62 -15.88 -4.11
C ASP A 235 39.08 -15.54 -4.46
N THR A 236 39.98 -15.77 -3.51
CA THR A 236 41.35 -16.20 -3.81
C THR A 236 41.69 -17.29 -2.79
N PRO A 237 41.70 -18.57 -3.18
CA PRO A 237 42.39 -19.60 -2.42
C PRO A 237 43.89 -19.33 -2.58
N GLU A 238 44.53 -18.91 -1.50
CA GLU A 238 45.99 -18.87 -1.38
C GLU A 238 46.49 -20.32 -1.29
N ASP A 239 46.89 -20.87 -2.44
CA ASP A 239 47.48 -22.21 -2.56
C ASP A 239 48.86 -22.23 -1.86
N PRO A 240 49.14 -23.15 -0.92
CA PRO A 240 50.41 -23.17 -0.19
C PRO A 240 51.58 -23.60 -1.10
N GLU A 241 52.63 -22.78 -1.14
CA GLU A 241 53.88 -23.08 -1.85
C GLU A 241 54.45 -24.46 -1.49
N PRO A 242 54.88 -25.27 -2.48
CA PRO A 242 55.61 -26.49 -2.22
C PRO A 242 57.06 -26.17 -1.81
N LYS A 243 57.43 -26.52 -0.57
CA LYS A 243 58.83 -26.59 -0.14
C LYS A 243 59.59 -27.59 -1.00
N VAL A 244 60.36 -27.06 -1.94
CA VAL A 244 61.39 -27.82 -2.67
C VAL A 244 62.47 -28.23 -1.68
N LEU A 245 62.57 -29.54 -1.43
CA LEU A 245 63.78 -30.18 -0.95
C LEU A 245 64.89 -29.99 -1.98
N ALA A 246 66.01 -29.41 -1.57
CA ALA A 246 67.29 -29.59 -2.24
C ALA A 246 68.37 -29.78 -1.17
N SER A 247 69.23 -30.75 -1.47
CA SER A 247 70.23 -31.42 -0.64
C SER A 247 71.31 -30.55 -0.04
#